data_AF-A0A1F2W8A8-F1
#
_entry.id   AF-A0A1F2W8A8-F1
#
_cell.length_a   1.000
_cell.length_b   1.000
_cell.length_c   1.000
_cell.angle_alpha   90.00
_cell.angle_beta   90.00
_cell.angle_gamma   90.00
#
_symmetry.space_group_name_H-M   'P 1'
#
loop_
_entity.id
_entity.type
_entity.pdbx_description
1 polymer ?
#
loop_
_entity_poly.entity_id
_entity_poly.type
_entity_poly.pdbx_seq_one_letter_code
_entity_poly.pdbx_strand_id
1 'polypeptide(L)'
;MVRQSAIRGQYEGYKDIKGVAPDSDTETYFKIKSFLKSSRWGNVPFYLESGKALKEKRIEIIVYFKEASKLIYPDSEKKHYYQNIFTIRIYPEEGIFIRFWVKKPGLLQELESRDFVFNYNNGMEIKTGEYEKVLLDCFSGDQTLFISTEETRLTWRFITPILENWEENKLYIYKKGSQGPEL
;
A
#
# COMPACT_ATOMS: atom_id res chain seq x y z
N MET A 1 12.30 16.71 -0.76
CA MET A 1 11.58 17.57 -1.71
C MET A 1 10.35 16.79 -2.17
N VAL A 2 9.20 16.98 -1.51
CA VAL A 2 7.98 16.13 -1.65
C VAL A 2 6.93 16.77 -2.59
N ARG A 3 7.22 17.95 -3.15
CA ARG A 3 6.24 18.81 -3.85
C ARG A 3 5.65 18.26 -5.18
N GLN A 4 6.08 17.11 -5.70
CA GLN A 4 5.50 16.49 -6.91
C GLN A 4 5.09 15.02 -6.70
N SER A 5 4.81 14.62 -5.47
CA SER A 5 4.67 13.21 -5.12
C SER A 5 3.57 12.93 -4.11
N ALA A 6 2.59 13.81 -3.99
CA ALA A 6 1.44 13.61 -3.12
C ALA A 6 0.14 13.94 -3.86
N ILE A 7 -0.88 13.13 -3.61
CA ILE A 7 -2.21 13.26 -4.17
C ILE A 7 -3.17 13.19 -3.00
N ARG A 8 -4.15 14.10 -2.97
CA ARG A 8 -5.23 14.10 -1.98
C ARG A 8 -6.58 14.11 -2.69
N GLY A 9 -7.55 13.40 -2.13
CA GLY A 9 -8.88 13.33 -2.71
C GLY A 9 -9.99 13.31 -1.67
N GLN A 10 -11.20 13.69 -2.09
CA GLN A 10 -12.41 13.69 -1.27
C GLN A 10 -13.53 12.95 -1.99
N TYR A 11 -14.17 11.98 -1.35
CA TYR A 11 -15.26 11.26 -2.00
C TYR A 11 -16.50 12.14 -2.17
N GLU A 12 -17.29 11.84 -3.20
CA GLU A 12 -18.57 12.49 -3.47
C GLU A 12 -19.55 12.35 -2.29
N GLY A 13 -20.12 13.48 -1.86
CA GLY A 13 -21.06 13.55 -0.75
C GLY A 13 -20.41 13.48 0.64
N TYR A 14 -19.11 13.75 0.77
CA TYR A 14 -18.47 13.96 2.07
C TYR A 14 -19.00 15.24 2.77
N LYS A 15 -19.18 16.31 2.00
CA LYS A 15 -19.69 17.62 2.47
C LYS A 15 -21.14 17.57 2.97
N ASP A 16 -21.89 16.56 2.55
CA ASP A 16 -23.30 16.38 2.97
C ASP A 16 -23.42 15.66 4.33
N ILE A 17 -22.31 15.21 4.92
CA ILE A 17 -22.31 14.50 6.19
C ILE A 17 -22.53 15.49 7.34
N LYS A 18 -23.48 15.18 8.22
CA LYS A 18 -23.75 15.98 9.43
C LYS A 18 -22.47 16.19 10.24
N GLY A 19 -22.09 17.45 10.44
CA GLY A 19 -20.89 17.86 11.18
C GLY A 19 -19.68 18.18 10.30
N VAL A 20 -19.75 17.96 8.98
CA VAL A 20 -18.73 18.42 8.02
C VAL A 20 -19.07 19.84 7.56
N ALA A 21 -18.06 20.70 7.44
CA ALA A 21 -18.24 22.05 6.92
C ALA A 21 -18.61 22.03 5.42
N PRO A 22 -19.56 22.85 4.94
CA PRO A 22 -19.97 22.84 3.52
C PRO A 22 -18.85 23.17 2.53
N ASP A 23 -17.86 23.95 2.96
CA ASP A 23 -16.68 24.34 2.20
C ASP A 23 -15.45 23.47 2.48
N SER A 24 -15.59 22.41 3.30
CA SER A 24 -14.49 21.53 3.71
C SER A 24 -13.66 21.03 2.53
N ASP A 25 -12.36 21.27 2.59
CA ASP A 25 -11.36 20.73 1.66
C ASP A 25 -10.69 19.46 2.22
N THR A 26 -11.15 18.95 3.36
CA THR A 26 -10.55 17.80 4.07
C THR A 26 -10.54 16.56 3.17
N GLU A 27 -9.36 15.96 3.02
CA GLU A 27 -9.19 14.75 2.24
C GLU A 27 -9.76 13.53 2.96
N THR A 28 -10.25 12.59 2.17
CA THR A 28 -10.65 11.25 2.60
C THR A 28 -9.84 10.16 1.90
N TYR A 29 -8.89 10.54 1.04
CA TYR A 29 -7.92 9.70 0.37
C TYR A 29 -6.58 10.43 0.22
N PHE A 30 -5.47 9.71 0.33
CA PHE A 30 -4.16 10.19 -0.08
C PHE A 30 -3.32 9.10 -0.76
N LYS A 31 -2.39 9.54 -1.61
CA LYS A 31 -1.30 8.72 -2.14
C LYS A 31 -0.02 9.53 -2.15
N ILE A 32 1.01 9.02 -1.48
CA ILE A 32 2.32 9.68 -1.35
C ILE A 32 3.38 8.76 -1.90
N LYS A 33 4.20 9.27 -2.83
CA LYS A 33 5.44 8.64 -3.29
C LYS A 33 6.60 9.25 -2.51
N SER A 34 7.42 8.39 -1.91
CA SER A 34 8.58 8.79 -1.13
C SER A 34 9.78 7.92 -1.46
N PHE A 35 10.97 8.35 -1.02
CA PHE A 35 12.22 7.63 -1.21
C PHE A 35 12.96 7.58 0.12
N LEU A 36 13.51 6.41 0.44
CA LEU A 36 14.35 6.25 1.60
C LEU A 36 15.83 6.40 1.21
N LYS A 37 16.48 7.44 1.74
CA LYS A 37 17.90 7.69 1.49
C LYS A 37 18.77 6.67 2.25
N SER A 38 19.03 5.53 1.62
CA SER A 38 19.96 4.51 2.10
C SER A 38 20.65 3.81 0.93
N SER A 39 21.74 3.08 1.21
CA SER A 39 22.42 2.25 0.21
C SER A 39 21.52 1.16 -0.37
N ARG A 40 20.63 0.58 0.45
CA ARG A 40 19.70 -0.48 0.03
C ARG A 40 18.53 0.05 -0.81
N TRP A 41 18.02 1.24 -0.49
CA TRP A 41 16.72 1.73 -0.99
C TRP A 41 16.78 3.04 -1.80
N GLY A 42 17.97 3.59 -2.06
CA GLY A 42 18.12 4.94 -2.59
C GLY A 42 17.39 5.25 -3.91
N ASN A 43 17.09 4.22 -4.71
CA ASN A 43 16.38 4.34 -5.99
C ASN A 43 15.04 3.57 -6.03
N VAL A 44 14.52 3.16 -4.87
CA VAL A 44 13.25 2.41 -4.77
C VAL A 44 12.16 3.35 -4.24
N PRO A 45 11.10 3.63 -5.02
CA PRO A 45 9.99 4.44 -4.54
C PRO A 45 9.12 3.64 -3.57
N PHE A 46 8.73 4.27 -2.46
CA PHE A 46 7.73 3.79 -1.51
C PHE A 46 6.43 4.55 -1.74
N TYR A 47 5.35 3.82 -2.01
CA TYR A 47 4.02 4.40 -2.12
C TYR A 47 3.25 4.13 -0.82
N LEU A 48 2.76 5.20 -0.20
CA LEU A 48 1.84 5.16 0.93
C LEU A 48 0.48 5.57 0.41
N GLU A 49 -0.52 4.73 0.59
CA GLU A 49 -1.87 4.94 0.05
C GLU A 49 -2.91 4.54 1.09
N SER A 50 -3.90 5.39 1.29
CA SER A 50 -5.01 5.12 2.20
C SER A 50 -6.20 5.97 1.81
N GLY A 51 -7.41 5.44 2.01
CA GLY A 51 -8.61 6.22 1.81
C GLY A 51 -9.86 5.58 2.38
N LYS A 52 -10.94 6.36 2.40
CA LYS A 52 -12.27 5.97 2.86
C LYS A 52 -13.22 5.86 1.68
N ALA A 53 -14.30 5.09 1.88
CA ALA A 53 -15.31 4.84 0.85
C ALA A 53 -14.72 4.34 -0.47
N LEU A 54 -13.63 3.57 -0.39
CA LEU A 54 -13.06 2.86 -1.53
C LEU A 54 -13.86 1.58 -1.81
N LYS A 55 -13.55 0.91 -2.92
CA LYS A 55 -14.22 -0.31 -3.39
C LYS A 55 -14.28 -1.40 -2.33
N GLU A 56 -13.21 -1.54 -1.55
CA GLU A 56 -13.06 -2.58 -0.54
C GLU A 56 -12.21 -2.08 0.62
N LYS A 57 -12.45 -2.62 1.83
CA LYS A 57 -11.56 -2.44 2.96
C LYS A 57 -10.41 -3.43 2.81
N ARG A 58 -9.20 -2.92 2.55
CA ARG A 58 -8.01 -3.74 2.36
C ARG A 58 -6.80 -3.11 3.03
N ILE A 59 -5.95 -3.94 3.63
CA ILE A 59 -4.66 -3.55 4.22
C ILE A 59 -3.62 -4.53 3.67
N GLU A 60 -2.69 -4.02 2.88
CA GLU A 60 -1.67 -4.84 2.22
C GLU A 60 -0.35 -4.10 2.05
N ILE A 61 0.74 -4.87 2.00
CA ILE A 61 2.07 -4.44 1.60
C ILE A 61 2.39 -5.15 0.30
N ILE A 62 2.61 -4.39 -0.77
CA ILE A 62 2.91 -4.94 -2.10
C ILE A 62 4.34 -4.56 -2.49
N VAL A 63 5.13 -5.59 -2.81
CA VAL A 63 6.49 -5.45 -3.31
C VAL A 63 6.52 -5.84 -4.78
N TYR A 64 6.79 -4.86 -5.63
CA TYR A 64 7.02 -5.05 -7.04
C TYR A 64 8.52 -5.28 -7.28
N PHE A 65 8.88 -6.45 -7.82
CA PHE A 65 10.27 -6.72 -8.18
C PHE A 65 10.67 -5.96 -9.45
N LYS A 66 11.97 -5.79 -9.67
CA LYS A 66 12.43 -5.26 -10.96
C LYS A 66 12.01 -6.22 -12.07
N GLU A 67 11.60 -5.65 -13.20
CA GLU A 67 11.34 -6.41 -14.40
C GLU A 67 12.60 -7.18 -14.83
N ALA A 68 12.41 -8.41 -15.28
CA ALA A 68 13.51 -9.18 -15.85
C ALA A 68 13.97 -8.52 -17.16
N SER A 69 15.11 -7.83 -17.11
CA SER A 69 15.62 -7.00 -18.23
C SER A 69 16.11 -7.81 -19.44
N LYS A 70 16.26 -9.13 -19.30
CA LYS A 70 16.61 -10.06 -20.37
C LYS A 70 15.92 -11.37 -20.10
N LEU A 71 14.98 -11.74 -20.97
CA LEU A 71 14.58 -13.12 -21.06
C LEU A 71 15.55 -13.82 -22.00
N ILE A 72 15.82 -15.08 -21.70
CA ILE A 72 16.58 -15.98 -22.57
C ILE A 72 15.76 -16.35 -23.84
N TYR A 73 14.53 -15.83 -23.98
CA TYR A 73 13.58 -16.17 -25.03
C TYR A 73 13.43 -15.01 -26.01
N PRO A 74 13.94 -15.13 -27.25
CA PRO A 74 14.03 -14.00 -28.20
C PRO A 74 12.72 -13.64 -28.91
N ASP A 75 11.66 -14.45 -28.79
CA ASP A 75 10.72 -14.57 -29.91
C ASP A 75 9.26 -14.26 -29.56
N SER A 76 9.04 -13.04 -29.11
CA SER A 76 7.70 -12.47 -29.11
C SER A 76 7.80 -10.97 -29.33
N GLU A 77 7.23 -10.49 -30.43
CA GLU A 77 7.11 -9.07 -30.80
C GLU A 77 6.38 -8.20 -29.76
N LYS A 78 5.98 -8.77 -28.62
CA LYS A 78 5.35 -8.09 -27.50
C LYS A 78 6.40 -7.81 -26.42
N LYS A 79 6.54 -6.54 -26.02
CA LYS A 79 7.21 -6.18 -24.77
C LYS A 79 6.48 -6.88 -23.63
N HIS A 80 7.05 -7.96 -23.12
CA HIS A 80 6.49 -8.64 -21.96
C HIS A 80 7.11 -8.09 -20.68
N TYR A 81 6.27 -7.47 -19.86
CA TYR A 81 6.64 -6.94 -18.55
C TYR A 81 6.54 -8.05 -17.51
N TYR A 82 7.56 -8.90 -17.45
CA TYR A 82 7.63 -9.98 -16.47
C TYR A 82 8.11 -9.45 -15.13
N GLN A 83 7.15 -9.02 -14.31
CA GLN A 83 7.37 -8.53 -12.96
C GLN A 83 6.79 -9.51 -11.95
N ASN A 84 7.62 -9.98 -11.02
CA ASN A 84 7.13 -10.71 -9.86
C ASN A 84 6.49 -9.73 -8.87
N ILE A 85 5.46 -10.17 -8.17
CA ILE A 85 4.76 -9.38 -7.15
C ILE A 85 4.67 -10.22 -5.88
N PHE A 86 5.11 -9.66 -4.76
CA PHE A 86 4.97 -10.26 -3.45
C PHE A 86 4.06 -9.38 -2.59
N THR A 87 2.93 -9.94 -2.17
CA THR A 87 1.92 -9.24 -1.39
C THR A 87 1.77 -9.91 -0.03
N ILE A 88 1.95 -9.12 1.03
CA ILE A 88 1.53 -9.47 2.39
C ILE A 88 0.17 -8.82 2.60
N ARG A 89 -0.88 -9.64 2.76
CA ARG A 89 -2.22 -9.14 3.06
C ARG A 89 -2.48 -9.26 4.54
N ILE A 90 -2.81 -8.13 5.16
CA ILE A 90 -3.15 -8.02 6.59
C ILE A 90 -4.67 -8.07 6.77
N TYR A 91 -5.44 -7.53 5.82
CA TYR A 91 -6.91 -7.61 5.87
C TYR A 91 -7.53 -7.41 4.49
N PRO A 92 -8.65 -8.08 4.13
CA PRO A 92 -9.19 -9.30 4.77
C PRO A 92 -8.32 -10.51 4.41
N GLU A 93 -8.66 -11.72 4.86
CA GLU A 93 -7.98 -12.95 4.43
C GLU A 93 -6.45 -12.88 4.56
N GLU A 94 -6.00 -12.76 5.81
CA GLU A 94 -4.57 -12.68 6.15
C GLU A 94 -3.77 -13.78 5.45
N GLY A 95 -2.70 -13.39 4.77
CA GLY A 95 -1.97 -14.32 3.93
C GLY A 95 -0.83 -13.70 3.13
N ILE A 96 -0.11 -14.56 2.44
CA ILE A 96 0.99 -14.22 1.54
C ILE A 96 0.63 -14.67 0.14
N PHE A 97 0.74 -13.75 -0.81
CA PHE A 97 0.43 -13.97 -2.23
C PHE A 97 1.67 -13.66 -3.05
N ILE A 98 2.08 -14.60 -3.89
CA ILE A 98 3.25 -14.43 -4.75
C ILE A 98 2.82 -14.67 -6.19
N ARG A 99 2.88 -13.62 -7.03
CA ARG A 99 2.77 -13.75 -8.48
C ARG A 99 4.16 -13.89 -9.07
N PHE A 100 4.37 -14.98 -9.81
CA PHE A 100 5.63 -15.29 -10.47
C PHE A 100 5.39 -15.89 -11.84
N TRP A 101 6.44 -15.99 -12.66
CA TRP A 101 6.34 -16.42 -14.04
C TRP A 101 6.98 -17.79 -14.24
N VAL A 102 6.29 -18.67 -14.96
CA VAL A 102 6.76 -20.03 -15.28
C VAL A 102 6.56 -20.32 -16.76
N LYS A 103 7.27 -21.33 -17.28
CA LYS A 103 7.01 -21.84 -18.62
C LYS A 103 5.60 -22.40 -18.68
N LYS A 104 4.80 -21.88 -19.62
CA LYS A 104 3.50 -22.43 -19.97
C LYS A 104 3.67 -23.87 -20.48
N PRO A 105 2.93 -24.86 -19.95
CA PRO A 105 2.95 -26.21 -20.50
C PRO A 105 2.56 -26.21 -21.98
N GLY A 106 3.40 -26.85 -22.81
CA GLY A 106 3.22 -26.84 -24.26
C GLY A 106 4.54 -26.96 -25.02
N LEU A 107 4.42 -26.99 -26.35
CA LEU A 107 5.55 -27.05 -27.27
C LEU A 107 6.23 -25.68 -27.44
N LEU A 108 5.46 -24.60 -27.30
CA LEU A 108 5.95 -23.23 -27.42
C LEU A 108 6.70 -22.78 -26.16
N GLN A 109 7.66 -21.88 -26.33
CA GLN A 109 8.43 -21.26 -25.25
C GLN A 109 7.76 -19.97 -24.77
N GLU A 110 6.56 -20.12 -24.21
CA GLU A 110 5.80 -19.02 -23.63
C GLU A 110 5.90 -19.03 -22.10
N LEU A 111 5.92 -17.85 -21.48
CA LEU A 111 5.76 -17.69 -20.04
C LEU A 111 4.31 -17.33 -19.70
N GLU A 112 3.83 -17.85 -18.59
CA GLU A 112 2.57 -17.48 -17.97
C GLU A 112 2.77 -17.13 -16.49
N SER A 113 1.96 -16.22 -15.97
CA SER A 113 1.97 -15.90 -14.55
C SER A 113 1.21 -16.97 -13.76
N ARG A 114 1.78 -17.42 -12.65
CA ARG A 114 1.13 -18.27 -11.65
C ARG A 114 1.14 -17.56 -10.30
N ASP A 115 0.12 -17.85 -9.51
CA ASP A 115 -0.05 -17.29 -8.17
C ASP A 115 0.15 -18.40 -7.13
N PHE A 116 1.06 -18.19 -6.19
CA PHE A 116 1.18 -18.98 -4.96
C PHE A 116 0.43 -18.25 -3.86
N VAL A 117 -0.42 -18.97 -3.13
CA VAL A 117 -1.28 -18.41 -2.08
C VAL A 117 -1.10 -19.19 -0.80
N PHE A 118 -0.68 -18.50 0.26
CA PHE A 118 -0.72 -18.99 1.62
C PHE A 118 -1.76 -18.19 2.40
N ASN A 119 -2.81 -18.86 2.87
CA ASN A 119 -3.86 -18.26 3.71
C ASN A 119 -3.64 -18.67 5.16
N TYR A 120 -3.55 -17.68 6.05
CA TYR A 120 -3.35 -17.92 7.48
C TYR A 120 -4.62 -18.45 8.15
N ASN A 121 -5.79 -17.96 7.74
CA ASN A 121 -7.10 -18.28 8.32
C ASN A 121 -7.68 -19.65 7.92
N ASN A 122 -6.84 -20.67 7.68
CA ASN A 122 -7.27 -22.03 7.34
C ASN A 122 -7.86 -22.81 8.54
N GLY A 123 -8.83 -22.23 9.27
CA GLY A 123 -9.61 -22.91 10.30
C GLY A 123 -9.09 -22.80 11.74
N MET A 124 -8.06 -22.00 12.01
CA MET A 124 -7.63 -21.69 13.38
C MET A 124 -8.30 -20.40 13.86
N GLU A 125 -9.32 -20.54 14.69
CA GLU A 125 -10.13 -19.43 15.22
C GLU A 125 -9.53 -18.85 16.52
N ILE A 126 -8.21 -18.76 16.63
CA ILE A 126 -7.56 -18.07 17.76
C ILE A 126 -7.27 -16.64 17.31
N LYS A 127 -8.30 -15.79 17.32
CA LYS A 127 -8.13 -14.34 17.18
C LYS A 127 -7.95 -13.73 18.56
N THR A 128 -6.71 -13.66 19.02
CA THR A 128 -6.35 -12.77 20.13
C THR A 128 -6.67 -11.34 19.69
N GLY A 129 -7.39 -10.59 20.52
CA GLY A 129 -7.72 -9.20 20.19
C GLY A 129 -6.44 -8.36 20.06
N GLU A 130 -6.40 -7.39 19.14
CA GLU A 130 -5.21 -6.53 18.95
C GLU A 130 -4.74 -5.89 20.27
N TYR A 131 -5.70 -5.49 21.12
CA TYR A 131 -5.41 -4.93 22.45
C TYR A 131 -4.94 -5.96 23.49
N GLU A 132 -5.32 -7.24 23.38
CA GLU A 132 -4.88 -8.26 24.33
C GLU A 132 -3.36 -8.48 24.23
N LYS A 133 -2.84 -8.56 23.00
CA LYS A 133 -1.39 -8.66 22.75
C LYS A 133 -0.65 -7.43 23.25
N VAL A 134 -1.13 -6.22 22.91
CA VAL A 134 -0.51 -4.96 23.37
C VAL A 134 -0.50 -4.87 24.89
N LEU A 135 -1.60 -5.24 25.57
CA LEU A 135 -1.66 -5.24 27.03
C LEU A 135 -0.74 -6.29 27.65
N LEU A 136 -0.66 -7.50 27.08
CA LEU A 136 0.28 -8.53 27.52
C LEU A 136 1.73 -8.04 27.43
N ASP A 137 2.09 -7.38 26.33
CA ASP A 137 3.43 -6.84 26.11
C ASP A 137 3.76 -5.72 27.10
N CYS A 138 2.79 -4.84 27.41
CA CYS A 138 2.91 -3.87 28.50
C CYS A 138 3.26 -4.53 29.84
N PHE A 139 2.53 -5.58 30.24
CA PHE A 139 2.79 -6.28 31.52
C PHE A 139 4.11 -7.03 31.52
N SER A 140 4.52 -7.55 30.37
CA SER A 140 5.77 -8.29 30.20
C SER A 140 7.00 -7.36 30.07
N GLY A 141 6.78 -6.05 29.92
CA GLY A 141 7.84 -5.08 29.65
C GLY A 141 8.43 -5.22 28.23
N ASP A 142 7.74 -5.90 27.32
CA ASP A 142 8.16 -6.03 25.93
C ASP A 142 7.72 -4.79 25.14
N GLN A 143 8.69 -4.00 24.69
CA GLN A 143 8.45 -2.75 23.96
C GLN A 143 8.51 -2.92 22.44
N THR A 144 8.63 -4.14 21.92
CA THR A 144 8.87 -4.40 20.49
C THR A 144 7.78 -3.85 19.56
N LEU A 145 6.52 -3.82 20.01
CA LEU A 145 5.37 -3.32 19.24
C LEU A 145 4.99 -1.86 19.58
N PHE A 146 5.73 -1.21 20.47
CA PHE A 146 5.48 0.16 20.88
C PHE A 146 6.35 1.12 20.09
N ILE A 147 5.76 2.24 19.66
CA ILE A 147 6.53 3.30 19.00
C ILE A 147 7.41 4.02 20.03
N SER A 148 8.70 4.11 19.73
CA SER A 148 9.64 4.87 20.56
C SER A 148 9.46 6.38 20.39
N THR A 149 9.97 7.16 21.35
CA THR A 149 10.00 8.63 21.24
C THR A 149 10.71 9.10 19.98
N GLU A 150 11.80 8.43 19.60
CA GLU A 150 12.60 8.84 18.46
C GLU A 150 11.93 8.51 17.12
N GLU A 151 11.28 7.35 17.01
CA GLU A 151 10.44 7.02 15.85
C GLU A 151 9.28 8.00 15.69
N THR A 152 8.64 8.39 16.79
CA THR A 152 7.59 9.41 16.79
C THR A 152 8.12 10.74 16.25
N ARG A 153 9.27 11.20 16.76
CA ARG A 153 9.91 12.44 16.31
C ARG A 153 10.29 12.40 14.82
N LEU A 154 10.81 11.28 14.34
CA LEU A 154 11.16 11.08 12.93
C LEU A 154 9.94 11.03 12.03
N THR A 155 8.85 10.42 12.49
CA THR A 155 7.56 10.39 11.78
C THR A 155 7.01 11.80 11.61
N TRP A 156 7.00 12.60 12.68
CA TRP A 156 6.60 14.00 12.60
C TRP A 156 7.49 14.82 11.67
N ARG A 157 8.82 14.65 11.77
CA ARG A 157 9.75 15.32 10.86
C ARG A 157 9.49 15.00 9.38
N PHE A 158 9.00 13.79 9.08
CA PHE A 158 8.64 13.39 7.72
C PHE A 158 7.29 13.98 7.28
N ILE A 159 6.26 13.93 8.13
CA ILE A 159 4.89 14.32 7.74
C ILE A 159 4.64 15.84 7.82
N THR A 160 5.31 16.57 8.73
CA THR A 160 5.06 18.01 8.94
C THR A 160 5.20 18.83 7.65
N PRO A 161 6.29 18.71 6.85
CA PRO A 161 6.40 19.47 5.61
C PRO A 161 5.32 19.10 4.57
N ILE A 162 4.77 17.89 4.64
CA ILE A 162 3.68 17.43 3.78
C ILE A 162 2.39 18.14 4.18
N LEU A 163 2.10 18.20 5.49
CA LEU A 163 0.92 18.86 6.04
C LEU A 163 0.94 20.38 5.80
N GLU A 164 2.09 21.03 6.00
CA GLU A 164 2.27 22.48 5.80
C GLU A 164 2.00 22.93 4.35
N ASN A 165 2.14 22.03 3.37
CA ASN A 165 1.93 22.31 1.95
C ASN A 165 0.73 21.51 1.40
N TRP A 166 -0.10 20.93 2.27
CA TRP A 166 -1.10 19.94 1.84
C TRP A 166 -2.23 20.58 1.04
N GLU A 167 -2.67 21.77 1.45
CA GLU A 167 -3.72 22.57 0.80
C GLU A 167 -3.30 23.12 -0.56
N GLU A 168 -1.99 23.23 -0.83
CA GLU A 168 -1.48 23.61 -2.16
C GLU A 168 -1.74 22.53 -3.21
N ASN A 169 -1.94 21.27 -2.80
CA ASN A 169 -2.24 20.18 -3.72
C ASN A 169 -3.71 20.19 -4.12
N LYS A 170 -3.97 20.03 -5.42
CA LYS A 170 -5.33 19.90 -5.95
C LYS A 170 -6.08 18.76 -5.23
N LEU A 171 -7.25 19.07 -4.71
CA LEU A 171 -8.19 18.10 -4.15
C LEU A 171 -8.96 17.42 -5.29
N TYR A 172 -8.77 16.11 -5.47
CA TYR A 172 -9.48 15.34 -6.48
C TYR A 172 -10.76 14.73 -5.92
N ILE A 173 -11.87 14.85 -6.65
CA ILE A 173 -13.13 14.21 -6.28
C ILE A 173 -13.17 12.80 -6.83
N TYR A 174 -13.64 11.84 -6.03
CA TYR A 174 -13.80 10.45 -6.46
C TYR A 174 -15.14 9.85 -6.03
N LYS A 175 -15.65 8.94 -6.84
CA LYS A 175 -16.92 8.26 -6.56
C LYS A 175 -16.77 7.29 -5.38
N LYS A 176 -17.76 7.23 -4.50
CA LYS A 176 -17.84 6.18 -3.46
C LYS A 176 -17.80 4.79 -4.10
N GLY A 177 -16.97 3.89 -3.56
CA GLY A 177 -16.76 2.53 -4.06
C GLY A 177 -15.81 2.43 -5.26
N SER A 178 -15.18 3.52 -5.69
CA SER A 178 -14.07 3.49 -6.67
C SER A 178 -12.75 3.08 -5.98
N GLN A 179 -11.68 2.95 -6.76
CA GLN A 179 -10.33 2.71 -6.22
C GLN A 179 -9.65 4.00 -5.71
N GLY A 180 -10.35 5.13 -5.72
CA GLY A 180 -9.82 6.45 -5.44
C GLY A 180 -9.92 7.37 -6.67
N PRO A 181 -9.27 8.53 -6.66
CA PRO A 181 -9.24 9.44 -7.80
C PRO A 181 -8.69 8.81 -9.08
N GLU A 182 -9.34 9.08 -10.21
CA GLU A 182 -8.78 8.81 -11.54
C GLU A 182 -7.81 9.94 -11.88
N LEU A 183 -6.56 9.60 -12.19
CA LEU A 183 -5.42 10.51 -12.39
C LEU A 183 -4.83 10.37 -13.77
#